data_AF-A0A1J6JZH5-F1
#
_entry.id   AF-A0A1J6JZH5-F1
#
_cell.length_a   1.000
_cell.length_b   1.000
_cell.length_c   1.000
_cell.angle_alpha   90.00
_cell.angle_beta   90.00
_cell.angle_gamma   90.00
#
_symmetry.space_group_name_H-M   'P 1'
#
loop_
_entity.id
_entity.type
_entity.pdbx_description
1 polymer ?
#
loop_
_entity_poly.entity_id
_entity_poly.type
_entity_poly.pdbx_seq_one_letter_code
_entity_poly.pdbx_strand_id
1 'polypeptide(L)' 'FNQFSAASGLKENLGKSSIYFGGVNRGDRDRIVQELGLIEGELPFKYLGVPLSTKKLSLLQWQPLIEKIVARISAW' A
#
# COMPACT_ATOMS: atom_id res chain seq x y z
N PHE A 1 14.89 -12.52 10.53
CA PHE A 1 15.14 -11.68 9.33
C PHE A 1 16.44 -12.06 8.62
N ASN A 2 17.59 -12.05 9.30
CA ASN A 2 18.90 -12.32 8.68
C ASN A 2 18.99 -13.65 7.91
N GLN A 3 18.40 -14.72 8.46
CA GLN A 3 18.39 -16.04 7.81
C GLN A 3 17.55 -16.07 6.52
N PHE A 4 16.36 -15.47 6.55
CA PHE A 4 15.51 -15.28 5.37
C PHE A 4 16.18 -14.40 4.32
N SER A 5 16.77 -13.28 4.75
CA SER A 5 17.45 -12.33 3.87
C SER A 5 18.66 -12.97 3.18
N ALA A 6 19.46 -13.75 3.91
CA ALA A 6 20.59 -14.49 3.36
C ALA A 6 20.14 -15.58 2.36
N ALA A 7 19.07 -16.30 2.66
CA ALA A 7 18.57 -17.37 1.80
C ALA A 7 17.86 -16.85 0.53
N SER A 8 17.13 -15.73 0.64
CA SER A 8 16.33 -15.17 -0.47
C SER A 8 17.02 -14.06 -1.25
N GLY A 9 18.08 -13.45 -0.70
CA GLY A 9 18.67 -12.21 -1.21
C GLY A 9 17.79 -10.98 -1.02
N LEU A 10 16.61 -11.12 -0.39
CA LEU A 10 15.68 -10.02 -0.17
C LEU A 10 16.05 -9.27 1.10
N LYS A 11 16.17 -7.95 1.00
CA LYS A 11 16.30 -7.03 2.13
C LYS A 11 15.18 -6.02 2.08
N GLU A 12 14.73 -5.61 3.26
CA GLU A 12 13.77 -4.52 3.40
C GLU A 12 14.34 -3.25 2.78
N ASN A 13 13.48 -2.54 2.05
CA ASN A 13 13.79 -1.25 1.48
C ASN A 13 12.87 -0.19 2.07
N LEU A 14 13.32 0.44 3.16
CA LEU A 14 12.59 1.52 3.83
C LEU A 14 12.27 2.69 2.89
N GLY A 15 13.13 2.98 1.91
CA GLY A 15 12.90 4.05 0.93
C GLY A 15 11.81 3.75 -0.10
N LYS A 16 11.35 2.50 -0.20
CA LYS A 16 10.21 2.09 -1.04
C LYS A 16 8.99 1.70 -0.22
N SER A 17 9.08 1.75 1.09
CA SER A 17 8.04 1.37 2.02
C SER A 17 7.45 2.64 2.66
N SER A 18 6.14 2.65 2.86
CA SER A 18 5.45 3.72 3.56
C SER A 18 4.37 3.13 4.44
N ILE A 19 4.11 3.76 5.58
CA ILE A 19 3.06 3.37 6.51
C ILE A 19 1.85 4.29 6.36
N TYR A 20 0.65 3.72 6.48
CA TYR A 20 -0.61 4.45 6.36
C TYR A 20 -1.49 4.09 7.55
N PHE A 21 -2.09 5.09 8.19
CA PHE A 21 -2.89 4.90 9.40
C PHE A 21 -4.36 5.26 9.18
N GLY A 22 -5.25 4.35 9.60
CA GLY A 22 -6.70 4.57 9.70
C GLY A 22 -7.16 4.41 11.15
N GLY A 23 -7.80 5.43 11.73
CA GLY A 23 -8.39 5.35 13.07
C GLY A 23 -7.41 5.30 14.26
N VAL A 24 -6.10 5.48 14.04
CA VAL A 24 -5.07 5.48 15.09
C VAL A 24 -4.82 6.91 15.61
N ASN A 25 -4.71 7.08 16.94
CA ASN A 25 -4.39 8.35 17.59
C ASN A 25 -2.97 8.83 17.20
N ARG A 26 -2.76 10.15 17.12
CA ARG A 26 -1.46 10.76 16.80
C ARG A 26 -0.30 10.25 17.67
N GLY A 27 -0.49 10.11 18.98
CA GLY A 27 0.59 9.66 19.87
C GLY A 27 1.09 8.25 19.52
N ASP A 28 0.17 7.35 19.19
CA ASP A 28 0.52 5.99 18.75
C ASP A 28 1.14 6.00 17.35
N ARG A 29 0.65 6.86 16.44
CA ARG A 29 1.24 7.02 15.10
C ARG A 29 2.70 7.43 15.19
N ASP A 30 2.99 8.48 15.96
CA ASP A 30 4.34 9.02 16.10
C ASP A 30 5.30 7.98 16.69
N ARG A 31 4.83 7.25 17.72
CA ARG A 31 5.59 6.14 18.31
C ARG A 31 5.88 5.03 17.29
N ILE A 32 4.88 4.59 16.52
CA ILE A 32 5.04 3.54 15.52
C ILE A 32 5.98 3.98 14.39
N VAL A 33 5.86 5.23 13.92
CA VAL A 33 6.73 5.80 12.89
C VAL A 33 8.18 5.83 13.37
N GLN A 34 8.43 6.23 14.62
CA GLN A 34 9.77 6.23 15.20
C GLN A 34 10.34 4.82 15.38
N GLU A 35 9.54 3.85 15.82
CA GLU A 35 9.98 2.47 16.01
C GLU A 35 10.29 1.76 14.68
N LEU A 36 9.53 2.03 13.62
CA LEU A 36 9.69 1.36 12.33
C LEU A 36 10.63 2.08 11.35
N GLY A 37 10.89 3.38 11.55
CA GLY A 37 11.70 4.18 10.63
C GLY A 37 11.10 4.32 9.23
N LEU A 38 9.80 4.09 9.09
CA LEU A 38 9.05 4.23 7.84
C LEU A 38 8.49 5.64 7.70
N ILE A 39 8.36 6.10 6.46
CA ILE A 39 7.72 7.38 6.15
C ILE A 39 6.20 7.21 6.21
N GLU A 40 5.49 8.07 6.95
CA GLU A 40 4.04 8.13 6.91
C GLU A 40 3.59 8.67 5.54
N GLY A 41 2.77 7.89 4.85
CA GLY A 41 2.17 8.27 3.57
C GLY A 41 0.79 8.89 3.75
N GLU A 42 0.35 9.65 2.74
CA GLU A 42 -0.95 10.31 2.73
C GLU A 42 -1.99 9.55 1.91
N LEU A 43 -3.23 9.54 2.37
CA LEU A 43 -4.40 9.02 1.65
C LEU A 43 -5.22 10.18 1.06
N PRO A 44 -5.82 10.03 -0.14
CA PRO A 44 -5.80 8.84 -1.00
C PRO A 44 -4.56 8.76 -1.92
N PHE A 45 -4.08 7.56 -2.21
CA PHE A 45 -3.02 7.31 -3.21
C PHE A 45 -3.44 6.23 -4.21
N LYS A 46 -2.72 6.01 -5.31
CA LYS A 46 -3.02 4.93 -6.27
C LYS A 46 -2.20 3.69 -5.97
N TYR A 47 -2.87 2.56 -5.75
CA TYR A 47 -2.23 1.24 -5.67
C TYR A 47 -2.68 0.39 -6.87
N LEU A 48 -1.72 -0.09 -7.68
CA LEU A 48 -1.97 -0.85 -8.91
C LEU A 48 -2.91 -0.14 -9.93
N GLY A 49 -2.98 1.19 -9.86
CA GLY A 49 -3.84 2.04 -10.69
C GLY A 49 -5.24 2.30 -10.11
N VAL A 50 -5.56 1.77 -8.94
CA VAL A 50 -6.83 1.99 -8.23
C VAL A 50 -6.59 2.94 -7.06
N PRO A 51 -7.40 3.98 -6.86
CA PRO A 51 -7.28 4.84 -5.68
C PRO A 51 -7.54 4.03 -4.41
N LEU A 52 -6.55 3.93 -3.53
CA LEU A 52 -6.73 3.51 -2.15
C LEU A 52 -7.13 4.76 -1.35
N SER A 53 -8.35 4.75 -0.80
CA SER A 53 -8.95 5.90 -0.14
C SER A 53 -9.55 5.49 1.21
N THR A 54 -9.65 6.45 2.13
CA THR A 54 -10.38 6.28 3.40
C THR A 54 -11.90 6.22 3.20
N LYS A 55 -12.38 6.58 2.00
CA LYS A 55 -13.80 6.59 1.64
C LYS A 55 -14.13 5.42 0.71
N LYS A 56 -15.39 4.97 0.74
CA LYS A 56 -15.91 3.99 -0.21
C LYS A 56 -15.74 4.51 -1.64
N LEU A 57 -15.06 3.73 -2.46
CA LEU A 57 -14.83 4.06 -3.87
C LEU A 57 -16.15 4.04 -4.64
N SER A 58 -16.35 5.03 -5.50
CA SER A 58 -17.47 5.07 -6.43
C SER A 58 -17.28 4.05 -7.55
N LEU A 59 -18.37 3.67 -8.22
CA LEU A 59 -18.31 2.74 -9.35
C LEU A 59 -17.38 3.24 -10.46
N LEU A 60 -17.38 4.55 -10.73
CA LEU A 60 -16.46 5.19 -11.68
C LEU A 60 -14.99 5.04 -11.28
N GLN A 61 -14.67 5.05 -9.97
CA GLN A 61 -13.30 4.84 -9.50
C GLN A 61 -12.85 3.38 -9.61
N TRP A 62 -13.79 2.42 -9.62
CA TRP A 62 -13.51 0.99 -9.85
C TRP A 62 -13.34 0.63 -11.32
N GLN A 63 -13.89 1.44 -12.23
CA GLN A 63 -13.89 1.20 -13.68
C GLN A 63 -12.53 0.75 -14.24
N PRO A 64 -11.38 1.39 -13.90
CA PRO A 64 -10.08 0.97 -14.45
C PRO A 64 -9.65 -0.43 -14.01
N LEU A 65 -10.07 -0.89 -12.83
CA LEU A 65 -9.78 -2.24 -12.37
C LEU A 65 -10.64 -3.27 -13.10
N ILE A 66 -11.92 -2.96 -13.27
CA ILE A 66 -12.88 -3.82 -13.98
C ILE A 66 -12.38 -4.03 -15.42
N GLU A 67 -12.01 -2.97 -16.11
CA GLU A 67 -11.46 -3.03 -17.47
C GLU A 67 -10.21 -3.91 -17.56
N LYS A 68 -9.27 -3.78 -16.61
CA LYS A 68 -8.08 -4.64 -16.56
C LYS A 68 -8.41 -6.11 -16.36
N ILE A 69 -9.40 -6.43 -15.51
CA ILE A 69 -9.81 -7.81 -15.25
C ILE A 69 -10.49 -8.39 -16.50
N VAL A 70 -11.44 -7.65 -17.09
CA VAL A 70 -12.15 -8.07 -18.31
C VAL A 70 -11.16 -8.29 -19.45
N ALA A 71 -10.25 -7.35 -19.70
CA ALA A 71 -9.25 -7.46 -20.76
C ALA A 71 -8.36 -8.71 -20.60
N ARG A 72 -8.01 -9.10 -19.36
CA ARG A 72 -7.23 -10.32 -19.11
C ARG A 72 -8.03 -11.59 -19.36
N ILE A 73 -9.31 -11.62 -19.00
CA ILE A 73 -10.17 -12.80 -19.21
C ILE A 73 -10.51 -12.97 -20.69
N SER A 74 -10.79 -11.87 -21.40
CA SER A 74 -11.13 -11.90 -22.84
C SER A 74 -9.93 -12.21 -23.75
N ALA A 75 -8.71 -12.09 -23.25
CA ALA A 75 -7.49 -12.42 -24.00
C ALA A 75 -7.04 -13.89 -23.85
N TRP A 76 -7.81 -14.72 -23.12
CA TRP A 76 -7.61 -16.16 -22.97
C TRP A 76 -8.43 -16.96 -23.97
#